data_AF-A0A4Q4WLB8-F1
#
_entry.id   AF-A0A4Q4WLB8-F1
#
_cell.length_a   1.000
_cell.length_b   1.000
_cell.length_c   1.000
_cell.angle_alpha   90.00
_cell.angle_beta   90.00
_cell.angle_gamma   90.00
#
_symmetry.space_group_name_H-M   'P 1'
#
loop_
_entity.id
_entity.type
_entity.pdbx_description
1 polymer ?
#
loop_
_entity_poly.entity_id
_entity_poly.type
_entity_poly.pdbx_seq_one_letter_code
_entity_poly.pdbx_strand_id
1 'polypeptide(L)'
;MPSQIEQLLAEAAINCDPEEPRTPSIAPSLTFSEDSEDQDELQQPEPPKRRRASTRLIVQSPADIQRITGESTQQLINRCCGGGCCMNVQKKKEGLDYEHVTLPDNDAFRSLSLSVDDSLPTILTNVTELPEQTAFLIPIRHTSNPPSPPDSGISFGSSADSDIATDSAVAPEKNMLNLSLEDLDTSIQPPSFVQPHPPYNVFPARIHNTRELTRPGAEKRTYHFDLDVTDYPEETGTDFKVGGAIGVSAPNGPAAVEELLDLLMVPRFLRDKPVLLRTTRGRWPTVWGDDQARELVTTRRDLLTWCSDIQSYPPTKPLLRVLAEHAYDPNEQKLLMFLCSGEGQGAFCDFRTGPHITISQLLHAFPSAKPPLDLLLSVLQPLMPRFYSLSNDPHESYEIRDGKQHRLIEIAVTVHETSDWRNGSRTGVGSGFFERQSIKYTEMRKAGVKMPQLYTPMFKGLMANPLAKQFVSDGPMLLIGAGVGVAPFRGFVQRRLKNANCANKVWVLQGCRDALVDELYSGEWGVHEDEVKRVIQSRRGEGRYVQEEVVHQADLVWYIINSVDGRVFVCGSSKGMGEGVEEALIKVAMKKGNLEHDEAQKFWQLKKDVGQYIAETW
;
A
#
# COMPACT_ATOMS: atom_id res chain seq x y z
N MET A 1 8.58 20.43 73.35
CA MET A 1 8.28 21.65 72.57
C MET A 1 9.22 21.68 71.38
N PRO A 2 8.78 21.23 70.19
CA PRO A 2 9.42 21.53 68.91
C PRO A 2 9.11 22.97 68.48
N SER A 3 9.95 23.53 67.61
CA SER A 3 10.14 24.96 67.36
C SER A 3 9.16 25.58 66.37
N GLN A 4 9.01 26.91 66.46
CA GLN A 4 8.16 27.83 65.69
C GLN A 4 8.25 27.78 64.15
N ILE A 5 9.05 26.87 63.56
CA ILE A 5 9.20 26.72 62.11
C ILE A 5 8.23 25.68 61.53
N GLU A 6 7.82 24.67 62.33
CA GLU A 6 6.86 23.65 61.87
C GLU A 6 5.40 24.16 61.85
N GLN A 7 5.07 25.23 62.58
CA GLN A 7 3.75 25.87 62.52
C GLN A 7 3.59 26.86 61.36
N LEU A 8 4.67 27.42 60.82
CA LEU A 8 4.62 28.37 59.69
C LEU A 8 4.46 27.69 58.33
N LEU A 9 4.72 26.39 58.22
CA LEU A 9 4.53 25.61 56.98
C LEU A 9 3.13 24.99 56.86
N ALA A 10 2.32 25.00 57.93
CA ALA A 10 0.97 24.43 57.92
C ALA A 10 -0.13 25.45 57.56
N GLU A 11 0.15 26.75 57.54
CA GLU A 11 -0.84 27.81 57.23
C GLU A 11 -0.76 28.38 55.81
N ALA A 12 0.21 27.97 54.98
CA ALA A 12 0.38 28.48 53.61
C ALA A 12 -0.32 27.63 52.52
N ALA A 13 -1.11 26.61 52.89
CA ALA A 13 -1.75 25.68 51.97
C ALA A 13 -3.29 25.67 52.04
N ILE A 14 -3.90 26.76 52.52
CA ILE A 14 -5.36 26.91 52.55
C ILE A 14 -5.71 28.29 51.97
N ASN A 15 -6.36 28.27 50.80
CA ASN A 15 -6.94 29.38 50.04
C ASN A 15 -5.99 30.20 49.16
N CYS A 16 -5.86 29.77 47.91
CA CYS A 16 -5.78 30.68 46.76
C CYS A 16 -6.33 29.95 45.53
N ASP A 17 -7.58 30.24 45.19
CA ASP A 17 -8.18 29.96 43.88
C ASP A 17 -7.59 30.91 42.83
N PRO A 18 -7.16 30.39 41.66
CA PRO A 18 -7.20 31.14 40.42
C PRO A 18 -8.19 30.48 39.44
N GLU A 19 -9.11 31.30 38.94
CA GLU A 19 -10.11 30.98 37.92
C GLU A 19 -9.55 30.19 36.73
N GLU A 20 -10.21 29.08 36.37
CA GLU A 20 -9.96 28.34 35.14
C GLU A 20 -10.44 29.11 33.90
N PRO A 21 -9.61 29.26 32.85
CA PRO A 21 -10.10 29.68 31.55
C PRO A 21 -10.92 28.54 30.92
N ARG A 22 -12.20 28.81 30.66
CA ARG A 22 -13.09 27.91 29.90
C ARG A 22 -12.60 27.78 28.45
N THR A 23 -12.14 26.58 28.09
CA THR A 23 -12.06 26.12 26.70
C THR A 23 -12.64 24.70 26.58
N PRO A 24 -13.45 24.41 25.54
CA PRO A 24 -14.06 23.10 25.38
C PRO A 24 -13.03 22.07 24.88
N SER A 25 -12.81 21.02 25.68
CA SER A 25 -12.07 19.83 25.28
C SER A 25 -12.94 18.96 24.36
N ILE A 26 -12.56 18.85 23.09
CA ILE A 26 -13.03 17.80 22.17
C ILE A 26 -11.89 16.79 22.05
N ALA A 27 -11.92 15.77 22.91
CA ALA A 27 -11.20 14.53 22.74
C ALA A 27 -12.12 13.38 23.17
N PRO A 28 -12.43 12.40 22.30
CA PRO A 28 -13.29 11.29 22.68
C PRO A 28 -12.55 10.29 23.58
N SER A 29 -13.05 10.13 24.81
CA SER A 29 -12.68 9.09 25.75
C SER A 29 -13.23 7.73 25.30
N LEU A 30 -12.36 6.75 25.13
CA LEU A 30 -12.75 5.34 24.99
C LEU A 30 -13.03 4.79 26.39
N THR A 31 -14.30 4.72 26.78
CA THR A 31 -14.74 4.06 28.00
C THR A 31 -14.69 2.55 27.84
N PHE A 32 -13.81 1.91 28.63
CA PHE A 32 -13.97 0.53 29.06
C PHE A 32 -15.10 0.49 30.10
N SER A 33 -16.11 -0.35 29.88
CA SER A 33 -17.07 -0.71 30.92
C SER A 33 -16.71 -2.10 31.44
N GLU A 34 -16.21 -2.14 32.67
CA GLU A 34 -16.43 -3.25 33.59
C GLU A 34 -17.76 -2.96 34.31
N ASP A 35 -18.66 -3.93 34.39
CA ASP A 35 -19.56 -4.08 35.53
C ASP A 35 -20.10 -5.51 35.58
N SER A 36 -20.19 -6.00 36.81
CA SER A 36 -20.48 -7.36 37.25
C SER A 36 -21.89 -7.47 37.87
N GLU A 37 -22.48 -8.65 37.70
CA GLU A 37 -23.48 -9.35 38.54
C GLU A 37 -24.98 -8.93 38.57
N ASP A 38 -25.78 -9.94 38.15
CA ASP A 38 -27.10 -10.39 38.60
C ASP A 38 -28.38 -9.54 38.40
N GLN A 39 -29.19 -9.97 37.41
CA GLN A 39 -30.60 -10.34 37.61
C GLN A 39 -31.19 -11.13 36.43
N ASP A 40 -31.87 -12.23 36.76
CA ASP A 40 -32.54 -13.20 35.90
C ASP A 40 -33.59 -12.59 34.96
N GLU A 41 -33.47 -12.83 33.65
CA GLU A 41 -34.62 -12.99 32.75
C GLU A 41 -34.25 -13.85 31.52
N LEU A 42 -35.03 -14.92 31.31
CA LEU A 42 -34.83 -15.97 30.30
C LEU A 42 -34.96 -15.44 28.86
N GLN A 43 -33.84 -15.29 28.15
CA GLN A 43 -33.81 -15.10 26.69
C GLN A 43 -33.28 -16.35 25.96
N GLN A 44 -33.97 -16.71 24.86
CA GLN A 44 -33.77 -17.92 24.07
C GLN A 44 -32.37 -17.98 23.42
N PRO A 45 -31.77 -19.18 23.25
CA PRO A 45 -30.41 -19.30 22.73
C PRO A 45 -30.34 -19.00 21.22
N GLU A 46 -29.65 -17.92 20.85
CA GLU A 46 -29.21 -17.69 19.47
C GLU A 46 -28.15 -18.74 19.06
N PRO A 47 -28.16 -19.22 17.80
CA PRO A 47 -27.18 -20.20 17.33
C PRO A 47 -25.77 -19.61 17.25
N PRO A 48 -24.72 -20.41 17.55
CA PRO A 48 -23.35 -19.91 17.61
C PRO A 48 -22.87 -19.42 16.24
N LYS A 49 -22.50 -18.13 16.15
CA LYS A 49 -21.79 -17.55 15.01
C LYS A 49 -20.45 -18.26 14.82
N ARG A 50 -20.27 -18.96 13.70
CA ARG A 50 -18.99 -19.55 13.27
C ARG A 50 -17.95 -18.43 13.09
N ARG A 51 -16.88 -18.44 13.90
CA ARG A 51 -15.66 -17.65 13.66
C ARG A 51 -15.07 -18.02 12.29
N ARG A 52 -14.60 -17.03 11.52
CA ARG A 52 -13.72 -17.27 10.37
C ARG A 52 -12.42 -17.91 10.85
N ALA A 53 -12.00 -18.98 10.17
CA ALA A 53 -10.75 -19.65 10.46
C ALA A 53 -9.56 -18.73 10.18
N SER A 54 -8.69 -18.56 11.17
CA SER A 54 -7.33 -18.06 10.99
C SER A 54 -6.52 -19.13 10.25
N THR A 55 -5.91 -18.77 9.12
CA THR A 55 -5.04 -19.69 8.37
C THR A 55 -3.61 -19.59 8.91
N ARG A 56 -3.28 -20.42 9.91
CA ARG A 56 -1.89 -20.78 10.23
C ARG A 56 -1.48 -21.94 9.32
N LEU A 57 -0.31 -21.83 8.67
CA LEU A 57 0.24 -22.94 7.89
C LEU A 57 0.80 -23.98 8.88
N ILE A 58 0.09 -25.09 9.06
CA ILE A 58 0.45 -26.14 10.04
C ILE A 58 1.30 -27.24 9.40
N VAL A 59 1.35 -27.33 8.07
CA VAL A 59 1.89 -28.49 7.36
C VAL A 59 2.61 -28.07 6.08
N GLN A 60 3.82 -28.62 5.86
CA GLN A 60 4.61 -28.42 4.63
C GLN A 60 4.89 -29.71 3.86
N SER A 61 4.69 -30.90 4.44
CA SER A 61 4.89 -32.18 3.76
C SER A 61 3.70 -33.15 3.91
N PRO A 62 3.52 -34.09 2.97
CA PRO A 62 2.52 -35.17 3.08
C PRO A 62 2.68 -36.01 4.35
N ALA A 63 3.91 -36.16 4.85
CA ALA A 63 4.19 -36.91 6.07
C ALA A 63 3.66 -36.18 7.33
N ASP A 64 3.71 -34.86 7.35
CA ASP A 64 3.18 -34.05 8.45
C ASP A 64 1.65 -34.13 8.52
N ILE A 65 0.97 -34.20 7.35
CA ILE A 65 -0.49 -34.38 7.27
C ILE A 65 -0.89 -35.68 7.94
N GLN A 66 -0.22 -36.77 7.56
CA GLN A 66 -0.51 -38.10 8.10
C GLN A 66 -0.18 -38.19 9.60
N ARG A 67 0.87 -37.51 10.05
CA ARG A 67 1.26 -37.45 11.46
C ARG A 67 0.26 -36.67 12.33
N ILE A 68 -0.33 -35.59 11.80
CA ILE A 68 -1.22 -34.69 12.57
C ILE A 68 -2.68 -35.12 12.50
N THR A 69 -3.12 -35.61 11.34
CA THR A 69 -4.55 -35.94 11.08
C THR A 69 -4.84 -37.43 11.10
N GLY A 70 -3.81 -38.29 11.02
CA GLY A 70 -3.97 -39.73 10.86
C GLY A 70 -4.45 -40.16 9.46
N GLU A 71 -4.79 -39.20 8.59
CA GLU A 71 -5.32 -39.40 7.24
C GLU A 71 -4.23 -39.14 6.19
N SER A 72 -4.30 -39.80 5.03
CA SER A 72 -3.38 -39.49 3.93
C SER A 72 -3.74 -38.15 3.27
N THR A 73 -2.78 -37.50 2.62
CA THR A 73 -3.01 -36.22 1.90
C THR A 73 -4.19 -36.30 0.93
N GLN A 74 -4.42 -37.45 0.30
CA GLN A 74 -5.55 -37.68 -0.60
C GLN A 74 -6.91 -37.66 0.12
N GLN A 75 -6.98 -38.17 1.35
CA GLN A 75 -8.21 -38.18 2.15
C GLN A 75 -8.57 -36.76 2.65
N LEU A 76 -7.56 -35.94 2.97
CA LEU A 76 -7.76 -34.58 3.46
C LEU A 76 -8.19 -33.58 2.35
N ILE A 77 -7.69 -33.77 1.11
CA ILE A 77 -8.02 -32.92 -0.06
C ILE A 77 -9.53 -32.90 -0.35
N ASN A 78 -10.23 -34.02 -0.10
CA ASN A 78 -11.67 -34.11 -0.30
C ASN A 78 -12.48 -33.17 0.61
N ARG A 79 -11.89 -32.71 1.73
CA ARG A 79 -12.56 -31.88 2.74
C ARG A 79 -12.14 -30.41 2.73
N CYS A 80 -10.98 -30.05 2.18
CA CYS A 80 -10.39 -28.71 2.36
C CYS A 80 -10.81 -27.65 1.32
N CYS A 81 -11.46 -28.02 0.22
CA CYS A 81 -11.94 -27.07 -0.81
C CYS A 81 -13.35 -27.36 -1.35
N GLY A 82 -14.21 -28.07 -0.61
CA GLY A 82 -15.56 -28.39 -1.11
C GLY A 82 -15.57 -29.28 -2.36
N GLY A 83 -14.58 -30.17 -2.50
CA GLY A 83 -14.51 -31.16 -3.58
C GLY A 83 -13.46 -30.85 -4.66
N GLY A 84 -12.22 -31.30 -4.44
CA GLY A 84 -11.30 -31.71 -5.53
C GLY A 84 -10.92 -30.71 -6.63
N CYS A 85 -11.20 -29.41 -6.49
CA CYS A 85 -11.08 -28.42 -7.58
C CYS A 85 -9.64 -28.23 -8.10
N CYS A 86 -8.61 -28.57 -7.32
CA CYS A 86 -7.21 -28.30 -7.65
C CYS A 86 -6.54 -29.42 -8.50
N MET A 87 -7.21 -30.55 -8.69
CA MET A 87 -6.62 -31.74 -9.35
C MET A 87 -7.46 -32.30 -10.50
N ASN A 88 -8.64 -31.73 -10.78
CA ASN A 88 -9.39 -32.07 -11.98
C ASN A 88 -8.83 -31.29 -13.18
N VAL A 89 -7.74 -31.82 -13.72
CA VAL A 89 -7.42 -31.64 -15.14
C VAL A 89 -8.70 -31.98 -15.92
N GLN A 90 -9.18 -31.02 -16.68
CA GLN A 90 -10.48 -30.98 -17.36
C GLN A 90 -10.75 -32.26 -18.17
N LYS A 91 -11.32 -33.28 -17.53
CA LYS A 91 -12.14 -34.24 -18.25
C LYS A 91 -13.45 -33.52 -18.53
N LYS A 92 -13.89 -33.53 -19.80
CA LYS A 92 -15.23 -33.09 -20.19
C LYS A 92 -16.22 -33.70 -19.20
N LYS A 93 -16.97 -32.84 -18.50
CA LYS A 93 -17.93 -33.30 -17.50
C LYS A 93 -18.98 -34.11 -18.24
N GLU A 94 -19.14 -35.37 -17.83
CA GLU A 94 -20.11 -36.28 -18.43
C GLU A 94 -21.52 -35.67 -18.30
N GLY A 95 -22.28 -35.63 -19.40
CA GLY A 95 -23.66 -35.13 -19.42
C GLY A 95 -23.82 -33.63 -19.76
N LEU A 96 -22.77 -32.92 -20.18
CA LEU A 96 -22.89 -31.58 -20.76
C LEU A 96 -22.72 -31.60 -22.27
N ASP A 97 -23.52 -30.78 -22.96
CA ASP A 97 -23.31 -30.46 -24.37
C ASP A 97 -22.21 -29.41 -24.51
N TYR A 98 -21.42 -29.53 -25.58
CA TYR A 98 -20.28 -28.67 -25.85
C TYR A 98 -20.41 -28.01 -27.22
N GLU A 99 -20.03 -26.74 -27.30
CA GLU A 99 -19.89 -26.00 -28.54
C GLU A 99 -18.44 -25.61 -28.77
N HIS A 100 -18.03 -25.56 -30.05
CA HIS A 100 -16.70 -25.12 -30.42
C HIS A 100 -16.64 -23.60 -30.40
N VAL A 101 -15.64 -23.05 -29.69
CA VAL A 101 -15.39 -21.62 -29.54
C VAL A 101 -13.98 -21.34 -30.03
N THR A 102 -13.85 -20.47 -31.03
CA THR A 102 -12.54 -20.05 -31.53
C THR A 102 -11.86 -19.17 -30.49
N LEU A 103 -10.73 -19.63 -29.94
CA LEU A 103 -9.95 -18.86 -28.97
C LEU A 103 -9.25 -17.66 -29.65
N PRO A 104 -9.07 -16.53 -28.94
CA PRO A 104 -8.34 -15.38 -29.49
C PRO A 104 -6.89 -15.74 -29.86
N ASP A 105 -6.50 -15.54 -31.13
CA ASP A 105 -5.12 -15.75 -31.59
C ASP A 105 -4.32 -14.45 -31.51
N ASN A 106 -3.96 -14.07 -30.29
CA ASN A 106 -3.08 -12.94 -30.03
C ASN A 106 -2.11 -13.22 -28.88
N ASP A 107 -0.99 -12.49 -28.86
CA ASP A 107 0.07 -12.70 -27.86
C ASP A 107 -0.41 -12.46 -26.42
N ALA A 108 -1.32 -11.50 -26.22
CA ALA A 108 -1.87 -11.22 -24.90
C ALA A 108 -2.68 -12.40 -24.37
N PHE A 109 -3.55 -13.00 -25.18
CA PHE A 109 -4.33 -14.17 -24.78
C PHE A 109 -3.44 -15.38 -24.51
N ARG A 110 -2.47 -15.67 -25.39
CA ARG A 110 -1.49 -16.75 -25.19
C ARG A 110 -0.71 -16.57 -23.88
N SER A 111 -0.33 -15.33 -23.55
CA SER A 111 0.40 -15.02 -22.32
C SER A 111 -0.40 -15.25 -21.04
N LEU A 112 -1.74 -15.26 -21.10
CA LEU A 112 -2.58 -15.57 -19.94
C LEU A 112 -2.40 -17.02 -19.47
N SER A 113 -1.92 -17.91 -20.35
CA SER A 113 -1.67 -19.33 -20.04
C SER A 113 -2.87 -20.04 -19.39
N LEU A 114 -4.09 -19.68 -19.83
CA LEU A 114 -5.32 -20.24 -19.28
C LEU A 114 -5.48 -21.69 -19.71
N SER A 115 -5.83 -22.55 -18.77
CA SER A 115 -6.18 -23.94 -19.03
C SER A 115 -7.59 -24.01 -19.61
N VAL A 116 -7.77 -23.67 -20.88
CA VAL A 116 -9.07 -23.65 -21.57
C VAL A 116 -8.98 -24.41 -22.89
N ASP A 117 -9.95 -25.29 -23.12
CA ASP A 117 -10.12 -26.03 -24.38
C ASP A 117 -10.92 -25.23 -25.40
N ASP A 118 -10.80 -25.58 -26.69
CA ASP A 118 -11.59 -24.97 -27.78
C ASP A 118 -13.07 -25.42 -27.78
N SER A 119 -13.42 -26.35 -26.88
CA SER A 119 -14.78 -26.85 -26.69
C SER A 119 -15.32 -26.47 -25.31
N LEU A 120 -16.27 -25.51 -25.27
CA LEU A 120 -16.87 -24.98 -24.05
C LEU A 120 -18.30 -25.52 -23.84
N PRO A 121 -18.77 -25.67 -22.58
CA PRO A 121 -20.15 -26.06 -22.33
C PRO A 121 -21.16 -25.09 -22.95
N THR A 122 -22.17 -25.62 -23.64
CA THR A 122 -23.22 -24.83 -24.28
C THR A 122 -24.03 -24.05 -23.23
N ILE A 123 -24.33 -24.68 -22.10
CA ILE A 123 -25.02 -24.05 -20.96
C ILE A 123 -24.01 -23.78 -19.85
N LEU A 124 -23.91 -22.52 -19.41
CA LEU A 124 -23.08 -22.10 -18.30
C LEU A 124 -23.96 -21.87 -17.06
N THR A 125 -23.56 -22.41 -15.92
CA THR A 125 -24.27 -22.26 -14.65
C THR A 125 -23.47 -21.40 -13.69
N ASN A 126 -24.16 -20.79 -12.70
CA ASN A 126 -23.52 -19.93 -11.71
C ASN A 126 -22.62 -18.86 -12.33
N VAL A 127 -23.05 -18.30 -13.47
CA VAL A 127 -22.40 -17.14 -14.08
C VAL A 127 -22.54 -15.98 -13.11
N THR A 128 -21.42 -15.31 -12.86
CA THR A 128 -21.41 -14.13 -11.99
C THR A 128 -22.39 -13.08 -12.52
N GLU A 129 -23.24 -12.55 -11.64
CA GLU A 129 -24.20 -11.50 -12.02
C GLU A 129 -23.46 -10.24 -12.49
N LEU A 130 -24.07 -9.49 -13.40
CA LEU A 130 -23.52 -8.21 -13.83
C LEU A 130 -23.49 -7.27 -12.61
N PRO A 131 -22.33 -6.74 -12.22
CA PRO A 131 -22.23 -5.90 -11.04
C PRO A 131 -22.98 -4.59 -11.25
N GLU A 132 -23.53 -4.06 -10.15
CA GLU A 132 -24.16 -2.74 -10.13
C GLU A 132 -23.15 -1.65 -10.53
N GLN A 133 -23.54 -0.76 -11.44
CA GLN A 133 -22.74 0.41 -11.78
C GLN A 133 -22.82 1.44 -10.66
N THR A 134 -21.68 1.74 -10.05
CA THR A 134 -21.60 2.68 -8.92
C THR A 134 -20.95 4.00 -9.28
N ALA A 135 -20.30 4.12 -10.44
CA ALA A 135 -19.63 5.33 -10.91
C ALA A 135 -20.21 5.80 -12.25
N PHE A 136 -20.43 7.11 -12.37
CA PHE A 136 -21.02 7.76 -13.54
C PHE A 136 -20.23 9.01 -13.90
N LEU A 137 -19.89 9.17 -15.19
CA LEU A 137 -19.19 10.36 -15.69
C LEU A 137 -20.16 11.25 -16.47
N ILE A 138 -20.57 12.35 -15.85
CA ILE A 138 -21.57 13.28 -16.39
C ILE A 138 -20.84 14.46 -17.05
N PRO A 139 -21.13 14.78 -18.33
CA PRO A 139 -20.58 15.96 -18.97
C PRO A 139 -21.03 17.24 -18.26
N ILE A 140 -20.08 18.12 -17.95
CA ILE A 140 -20.40 19.45 -17.42
C ILE A 140 -20.85 20.33 -18.59
N ARG A 141 -22.10 20.78 -18.56
CA ARG A 141 -22.60 21.76 -19.54
C ARG A 141 -22.10 23.13 -19.12
N HIS A 142 -21.18 23.72 -19.87
CA HIS A 142 -20.92 25.14 -19.76
C HIS A 142 -22.17 25.87 -20.29
N THR A 143 -22.86 26.62 -19.43
CA THR A 143 -23.82 27.62 -19.87
C THR A 143 -23.03 28.76 -20.55
N SER A 144 -22.71 28.59 -21.82
CA SER A 144 -22.07 29.64 -22.61
C SER A 144 -23.10 30.72 -22.95
N ASN A 145 -22.98 31.88 -22.30
CA ASN A 145 -23.48 33.23 -22.66
C ASN A 145 -24.98 33.42 -23.00
N PRO A 146 -25.59 34.54 -22.61
CA PRO A 146 -26.94 34.89 -23.06
C PRO A 146 -26.98 34.98 -24.60
N PRO A 147 -28.11 34.65 -25.24
CA PRO A 147 -28.21 34.66 -26.70
C PRO A 147 -27.89 36.06 -27.24
N SER A 148 -27.09 36.10 -28.31
CA SER A 148 -26.82 37.31 -29.08
C SER A 148 -28.15 37.98 -29.46
N PRO A 149 -28.26 39.32 -29.39
CA PRO A 149 -29.50 40.01 -29.66
C PRO A 149 -29.92 39.76 -31.12
N PRO A 150 -31.20 39.44 -31.40
CA PRO A 150 -31.66 39.28 -32.76
C PRO A 150 -31.56 40.60 -33.50
N ASP A 151 -31.09 40.49 -34.75
CA ASP A 151 -30.96 41.57 -35.70
C ASP A 151 -32.30 42.30 -35.91
N SER A 152 -32.26 43.61 -35.71
CA SER A 152 -33.06 44.67 -36.35
C SER A 152 -34.42 44.28 -36.94
N GLY A 153 -35.49 44.55 -36.19
CA GLY A 153 -36.87 44.52 -36.68
C GLY A 153 -37.77 45.54 -35.98
N ILE A 154 -37.83 46.75 -36.55
CA ILE A 154 -38.92 47.76 -36.52
C ILE A 154 -39.61 48.03 -35.16
N SER A 155 -39.34 49.24 -34.65
CA SER A 155 -40.03 49.85 -33.50
C SER A 155 -41.42 50.38 -33.89
N PHE A 156 -42.44 50.07 -33.08
CA PHE A 156 -43.59 50.95 -32.83
C PHE A 156 -44.21 50.64 -31.46
N GLY A 157 -44.28 51.66 -30.59
CA GLY A 157 -45.45 51.88 -29.73
C GLY A 157 -45.39 51.51 -28.24
N SER A 158 -45.18 52.55 -27.43
CA SER A 158 -45.80 52.85 -26.12
C SER A 158 -45.54 52.01 -24.86
N SER A 159 -45.05 52.75 -23.86
CA SER A 159 -44.99 52.56 -22.42
C SER A 159 -46.27 52.08 -21.71
N ALA A 160 -46.13 51.23 -20.69
CA ALA A 160 -46.66 51.44 -19.33
C ALA A 160 -46.27 50.27 -18.39
N ASP A 161 -46.07 50.63 -17.13
CA ASP A 161 -45.66 49.81 -15.98
C ASP A 161 -46.52 48.56 -15.69
N SER A 162 -45.92 47.54 -15.07
CA SER A 162 -46.45 46.95 -13.83
C SER A 162 -45.54 45.86 -13.26
N ASP A 163 -45.10 46.09 -12.02
CA ASP A 163 -44.62 45.08 -11.08
C ASP A 163 -45.71 44.06 -10.79
N ILE A 164 -45.46 42.76 -11.02
CA ILE A 164 -46.11 41.67 -10.29
C ILE A 164 -45.10 40.55 -10.03
N ALA A 165 -44.91 40.26 -8.74
CA ALA A 165 -44.16 39.15 -8.21
C ALA A 165 -44.79 37.79 -8.56
N THR A 166 -43.96 36.82 -8.95
CA THR A 166 -44.23 35.39 -8.68
C THR A 166 -42.94 34.69 -8.30
N ASP A 167 -42.92 34.29 -7.04
CA ASP A 167 -42.05 33.34 -6.38
C ASP A 167 -42.17 31.96 -7.05
N SER A 168 -41.06 31.43 -7.60
CA SER A 168 -40.75 29.99 -7.70
C SER A 168 -39.62 29.73 -8.70
N ALA A 169 -38.37 29.74 -8.22
CA ALA A 169 -37.27 28.89 -8.69
C ALA A 169 -35.99 29.30 -7.95
N VAL A 170 -35.79 28.77 -6.74
CA VAL A 170 -34.46 28.75 -6.13
C VAL A 170 -33.62 27.79 -6.99
N ALA A 171 -32.90 28.38 -7.93
CA ALA A 171 -32.04 27.70 -8.90
C ALA A 171 -30.90 26.94 -8.19
N PRO A 172 -30.43 25.82 -8.77
CA PRO A 172 -29.37 24.95 -8.22
C PRO A 172 -27.96 25.55 -8.32
N GLU A 173 -27.83 26.88 -8.35
CA GLU A 173 -26.54 27.56 -8.56
C GLU A 173 -25.66 27.56 -7.30
N LYS A 174 -26.26 27.50 -6.09
CA LYS A 174 -25.48 27.47 -4.84
C LYS A 174 -24.69 26.17 -4.63
N ASN A 175 -25.10 25.05 -5.24
CA ASN A 175 -24.36 23.78 -5.15
C ASN A 175 -23.23 23.68 -6.19
N MET A 176 -23.25 24.49 -7.25
CA MET A 176 -22.17 24.48 -8.26
C MET A 176 -20.93 25.26 -7.83
N LEU A 177 -21.05 26.16 -6.85
CA LEU A 177 -19.92 26.95 -6.31
C LEU A 177 -18.96 26.13 -5.43
N ASN A 178 -19.36 24.93 -4.97
CA ASN A 178 -18.47 24.00 -4.24
C ASN A 178 -17.78 22.97 -5.15
N LEU A 179 -17.96 23.05 -6.47
CA LEU A 179 -17.42 22.11 -7.45
C LEU A 179 -16.34 22.77 -8.33
N SER A 180 -15.53 23.67 -7.76
CA SER A 180 -14.30 24.10 -8.43
C SER A 180 -13.32 22.93 -8.43
N LEU A 181 -12.70 22.69 -9.59
CA LEU A 181 -11.50 21.88 -9.72
C LEU A 181 -10.43 22.63 -8.89
N GLU A 182 -10.30 22.32 -7.59
CA GLU A 182 -9.34 23.02 -6.72
C GLU A 182 -7.96 23.00 -7.42
N ASP A 183 -7.31 24.18 -7.44
CA ASP A 183 -6.15 24.60 -8.25
C ASP A 183 -4.84 23.79 -8.03
N LEU A 184 -4.92 22.49 -7.83
CA LEU A 184 -3.77 21.60 -7.62
C LEU A 184 -3.24 21.07 -8.96
N ASP A 185 -1.92 21.18 -9.14
CA ASP A 185 -1.22 20.60 -10.29
C ASP A 185 -1.22 19.07 -10.21
N THR A 186 -2.17 18.42 -10.90
CA THR A 186 -2.31 16.96 -10.89
C THR A 186 -1.20 16.22 -11.64
N SER A 187 -0.21 16.93 -12.19
CA SER A 187 0.98 16.31 -12.77
C SER A 187 2.03 15.89 -11.73
N ILE A 188 1.98 16.48 -10.52
CA ILE A 188 2.94 16.22 -9.44
C ILE A 188 2.30 15.67 -8.16
N GLN A 189 0.98 15.79 -8.01
CA GLN A 189 0.23 15.34 -6.84
C GLN A 189 -1.17 14.86 -7.22
N PRO A 190 -1.84 14.05 -6.39
CA PRO A 190 -3.19 13.62 -6.70
C PRO A 190 -4.21 14.77 -6.54
N PRO A 191 -5.43 14.64 -7.09
CA PRO A 191 -6.53 15.56 -6.82
C PRO A 191 -6.81 15.70 -5.30
N SER A 192 -7.35 16.84 -4.89
CA SER A 192 -7.57 17.18 -3.47
C SER A 192 -8.53 16.26 -2.71
N PHE A 193 -9.34 15.47 -3.41
CA PHE A 193 -10.20 14.46 -2.78
C PHE A 193 -9.49 13.13 -2.48
N VAL A 194 -8.25 12.95 -2.96
CA VAL A 194 -7.41 11.76 -2.74
C VAL A 194 -6.42 12.04 -1.61
N GLN A 195 -6.96 12.21 -0.41
CA GLN A 195 -6.21 12.58 0.79
C GLN A 195 -6.37 11.52 1.89
N PRO A 196 -5.34 11.25 2.70
CA PRO A 196 -5.45 10.41 3.89
C PRO A 196 -6.45 10.96 4.90
N HIS A 197 -6.82 10.14 5.89
CA HIS A 197 -7.66 10.61 6.98
C HIS A 197 -6.97 11.78 7.71
N PRO A 198 -7.72 12.82 8.10
CA PRO A 198 -7.20 13.91 8.93
C PRO A 198 -6.46 13.38 10.16
N PRO A 199 -5.39 14.05 10.62
CA PRO A 199 -4.93 15.39 10.21
C PRO A 199 -3.96 15.40 9.02
N TYR A 200 -3.70 14.25 8.38
CA TYR A 200 -2.68 14.13 7.34
C TYR A 200 -3.17 14.63 5.99
N ASN A 201 -2.26 15.21 5.20
CA ASN A 201 -2.50 15.54 3.80
C ASN A 201 -1.31 15.11 2.92
N VAL A 202 -1.58 14.85 1.65
CA VAL A 202 -0.60 14.60 0.60
C VAL A 202 -0.07 15.92 0.12
N PHE A 203 1.25 16.07 0.19
CA PHE A 203 1.99 17.19 -0.37
C PHE A 203 3.12 16.70 -1.27
N PRO A 204 3.50 17.46 -2.31
CA PRO A 204 4.57 17.09 -3.21
C PRO A 204 5.91 17.48 -2.59
N ALA A 205 6.74 16.50 -2.22
CA ALA A 205 8.09 16.73 -1.75
C ALA A 205 9.08 16.70 -2.91
N ARG A 206 9.95 17.71 -3.00
CA ARG A 206 10.94 17.78 -4.09
C ARG A 206 12.00 16.70 -3.91
N ILE A 207 12.36 16.01 -4.98
CA ILE A 207 13.50 15.11 -5.00
C ILE A 207 14.77 15.97 -5.05
N HIS A 208 15.46 16.04 -3.93
CA HIS A 208 16.70 16.80 -3.80
C HIS A 208 17.85 16.10 -4.53
N ASN A 209 17.92 14.78 -4.38
CA ASN A 209 18.91 13.94 -5.03
C ASN A 209 18.45 12.46 -5.08
N THR A 210 19.06 11.69 -5.99
CA THR A 210 18.81 10.25 -6.13
C THR A 210 20.02 9.55 -6.72
N ARG A 211 20.27 8.32 -6.30
CA ARG A 211 21.34 7.45 -6.80
C ARG A 211 20.95 5.99 -6.76
N GLU A 212 21.51 5.20 -7.65
CA GLU A 212 21.42 3.74 -7.54
C GLU A 212 22.40 3.25 -6.48
N LEU A 213 21.91 2.46 -5.51
CA LEU A 213 22.71 1.82 -4.47
C LEU A 213 23.37 0.53 -4.96
N THR A 214 22.69 -0.16 -5.87
CA THR A 214 23.18 -1.40 -6.47
C THR A 214 24.11 -1.12 -7.64
N ARG A 215 25.03 -2.05 -7.91
CA ARG A 215 25.95 -1.96 -9.04
C ARG A 215 25.42 -2.73 -10.26
N PRO A 216 25.90 -2.43 -11.48
CA PRO A 216 25.57 -3.22 -12.66
C PRO A 216 25.81 -4.72 -12.44
N GLY A 217 24.83 -5.55 -12.80
CA GLY A 217 24.86 -6.99 -12.57
C GLY A 217 24.11 -7.45 -11.31
N ALA A 218 23.66 -6.52 -10.46
CA ALA A 218 22.68 -6.80 -9.41
C ALA A 218 21.38 -7.37 -10.01
N GLU A 219 20.80 -8.37 -9.35
CA GLU A 219 19.52 -8.97 -9.81
C GLU A 219 18.35 -8.00 -9.61
N LYS A 220 18.39 -7.18 -8.56
CA LYS A 220 17.36 -6.17 -8.30
C LYS A 220 18.02 -4.83 -8.13
N ARG A 221 17.46 -3.84 -8.81
CA ARG A 221 17.92 -2.46 -8.74
C ARG A 221 17.34 -1.79 -7.49
N THR A 222 18.19 -1.11 -6.72
CA THR A 222 17.76 -0.38 -5.52
C THR A 222 18.23 1.05 -5.63
N TYR A 223 17.31 1.99 -5.47
CA TYR A 223 17.56 3.43 -5.54
C TYR A 223 17.42 4.05 -4.16
N HIS A 224 18.21 5.08 -3.92
CA HIS A 224 18.14 5.94 -2.75
C HIS A 224 17.66 7.32 -3.17
N PHE A 225 16.78 7.92 -2.37
CA PHE A 225 16.23 9.25 -2.62
C PHE A 225 16.40 10.12 -1.40
N ASP A 226 16.85 11.35 -1.65
CA ASP A 226 16.85 12.46 -0.70
C ASP A 226 15.66 13.35 -1.05
N LEU A 227 14.69 13.47 -0.13
CA LEU A 227 13.48 14.26 -0.31
C LEU A 227 13.58 15.53 0.55
N ASP A 228 13.43 16.68 -0.10
CA ASP A 228 13.47 17.98 0.54
C ASP A 228 12.15 18.26 1.25
N VAL A 229 12.23 18.39 2.57
CA VAL A 229 11.09 18.67 3.45
C VAL A 229 11.21 20.01 4.16
N THR A 230 12.06 20.91 3.66
CA THR A 230 12.28 22.24 4.25
C THR A 230 10.99 23.03 4.37
N ASP A 231 10.20 23.04 3.30
CA ASP A 231 8.91 23.74 3.21
C ASP A 231 7.72 22.78 3.34
N TYR A 232 7.95 21.56 3.86
CA TYR A 232 6.88 20.57 4.02
C TYR A 232 5.95 20.99 5.18
N PRO A 233 4.62 21.00 5.01
CA PRO A 233 3.71 21.54 6.02
C PRO A 233 3.85 20.90 7.40
N GLU A 234 3.82 21.75 8.42
CA GLU A 234 3.69 21.30 9.80
C GLU A 234 2.27 20.76 10.02
N GLU A 235 2.19 19.53 10.54
CA GLU A 235 0.94 18.88 10.88
C GLU A 235 0.97 18.68 12.40
N THR A 236 -0.09 19.11 13.09
CA THR A 236 -0.14 19.16 14.56
C THR A 236 0.22 17.80 15.17
N GLY A 237 1.29 17.78 15.99
CA GLY A 237 1.70 16.60 16.74
C GLY A 237 2.46 15.52 15.95
N THR A 238 2.74 15.72 14.65
CA THR A 238 3.45 14.72 13.83
C THR A 238 4.61 15.31 13.03
N ASP A 239 5.84 14.97 13.43
CA ASP A 239 7.07 15.21 12.67
C ASP A 239 7.72 13.88 12.25
N PHE A 240 8.63 13.93 11.27
CA PHE A 240 9.41 12.79 10.81
C PHE A 240 10.33 12.28 11.94
N LYS A 241 10.43 10.96 12.11
CA LYS A 241 11.23 10.33 13.17
C LYS A 241 12.09 9.20 12.63
N VAL A 242 13.23 8.94 13.26
CA VAL A 242 14.02 7.71 13.03
C VAL A 242 13.11 6.50 13.19
N GLY A 243 13.13 5.58 12.23
CA GLY A 243 12.23 4.42 12.22
C GLY A 243 10.78 4.72 11.80
N GLY A 244 10.45 5.98 11.51
CA GLY A 244 9.21 6.36 10.85
C GLY A 244 9.20 5.95 9.38
N ALA A 245 8.06 6.16 8.73
CA ALA A 245 7.88 5.90 7.31
C ALA A 245 7.14 7.07 6.64
N ILE A 246 7.13 7.11 5.32
CA ILE A 246 6.24 8.00 4.56
C ILE A 246 5.24 7.17 3.77
N GLY A 247 4.03 7.69 3.63
CA GLY A 247 3.07 7.18 2.66
C GLY A 247 3.23 7.94 1.35
N VAL A 248 3.30 7.24 0.23
CA VAL A 248 3.46 7.81 -1.11
C VAL A 248 2.25 7.44 -1.95
N SER A 249 1.56 8.46 -2.46
CA SER A 249 0.45 8.29 -3.41
C SER A 249 1.02 8.14 -4.81
N ALA A 250 1.65 7.01 -5.12
CA ALA A 250 2.31 6.82 -6.42
C ALA A 250 1.29 6.69 -7.57
N PRO A 251 1.39 7.50 -8.65
CA PRO A 251 0.48 7.40 -9.78
C PRO A 251 0.78 6.18 -10.65
N ASN A 252 -0.25 5.71 -11.37
CA ASN A 252 -0.06 4.77 -12.47
C ASN A 252 0.88 5.36 -13.54
N GLY A 253 1.59 4.49 -14.25
CA GLY A 253 2.50 4.90 -15.31
C GLY A 253 1.74 5.64 -16.43
N PRO A 254 2.22 6.80 -16.90
CA PRO A 254 1.49 7.61 -17.89
C PRO A 254 1.22 6.84 -19.20
N ALA A 255 2.17 6.00 -19.62
CA ALA A 255 2.00 5.14 -20.80
C ALA A 255 0.89 4.10 -20.61
N ALA A 256 0.76 3.52 -19.42
CA ALA A 256 -0.28 2.55 -19.12
C ALA A 256 -1.68 3.20 -19.06
N VAL A 257 -1.77 4.44 -18.54
CA VAL A 257 -3.01 5.22 -18.53
C VAL A 257 -3.42 5.59 -19.96
N GLU A 258 -2.49 6.10 -20.77
CA GLU A 258 -2.76 6.41 -22.19
C GLU A 258 -3.22 5.19 -22.97
N GLU A 259 -2.53 4.07 -22.80
CA GLU A 259 -2.89 2.82 -23.44
C GLU A 259 -4.31 2.38 -23.06
N LEU A 260 -4.65 2.40 -21.77
CA LEU A 260 -5.98 1.99 -21.33
C LEU A 260 -7.06 2.90 -21.91
N LEU A 261 -6.83 4.22 -21.95
CA LEU A 261 -7.75 5.16 -22.58
C LEU A 261 -7.89 4.93 -24.10
N ASP A 262 -6.81 4.56 -24.78
CA ASP A 262 -6.83 4.15 -26.19
C ASP A 262 -7.64 2.85 -26.39
N LEU A 263 -7.43 1.82 -25.56
CA LEU A 263 -8.12 0.53 -25.64
C LEU A 263 -9.63 0.63 -25.39
N LEU A 264 -10.02 1.53 -24.49
CA LEU A 264 -11.41 1.86 -24.17
C LEU A 264 -12.02 2.88 -25.14
N MET A 265 -11.28 3.26 -26.19
CA MET A 265 -11.73 4.17 -27.25
C MET A 265 -12.16 5.55 -26.72
N VAL A 266 -11.58 6.01 -25.60
CA VAL A 266 -11.86 7.34 -25.04
C VAL A 266 -11.16 8.40 -25.91
N PRO A 267 -11.89 9.30 -26.58
CA PRO A 267 -11.28 10.27 -27.49
C PRO A 267 -10.27 11.18 -26.76
N ARG A 268 -9.13 11.45 -27.40
CA ARG A 268 -8.02 12.24 -26.80
C ARG A 268 -8.49 13.60 -26.24
N PHE A 269 -9.36 14.31 -26.97
CA PHE A 269 -9.88 15.61 -26.56
C PHE A 269 -10.86 15.55 -25.36
N LEU A 270 -11.26 14.37 -24.88
CA LEU A 270 -12.12 14.18 -23.71
C LEU A 270 -11.37 13.70 -22.46
N ARG A 271 -10.10 13.28 -22.59
CA ARG A 271 -9.33 12.65 -21.49
C ARG A 271 -9.10 13.61 -20.33
N ASP A 272 -8.75 14.85 -20.69
CA ASP A 272 -8.38 15.94 -19.78
C ASP A 272 -9.51 16.97 -19.58
N LYS A 273 -10.67 16.77 -20.23
CA LYS A 273 -11.82 17.67 -20.02
C LYS A 273 -12.47 17.41 -18.67
N PRO A 274 -12.81 18.47 -17.91
CA PRO A 274 -13.57 18.34 -16.68
C PRO A 274 -14.87 17.57 -16.87
N VAL A 275 -15.13 16.65 -15.95
CA VAL A 275 -16.37 15.88 -15.84
C VAL A 275 -16.83 15.84 -14.40
N LEU A 276 -18.15 15.79 -14.21
CA LEU A 276 -18.73 15.52 -12.92
C LEU A 276 -18.73 14.01 -12.71
N LEU A 277 -17.89 13.53 -11.79
CA LEU A 277 -17.99 12.18 -11.28
C LEU A 277 -19.11 12.13 -10.24
N ARG A 278 -20.05 11.21 -10.42
CA ARG A 278 -21.03 10.84 -9.40
C ARG A 278 -20.85 9.38 -9.00
N THR A 279 -20.72 9.12 -7.70
CA THR A 279 -20.73 7.77 -7.13
C THR A 279 -21.97 7.54 -6.30
N THR A 280 -22.52 6.32 -6.33
CA THR A 280 -23.75 5.97 -5.58
C THR A 280 -23.48 5.46 -4.16
N ARG A 281 -22.28 4.89 -3.94
CA ARG A 281 -21.81 4.36 -2.66
C ARG A 281 -20.29 4.13 -2.70
N GLY A 282 -19.73 3.61 -1.62
CA GLY A 282 -18.33 3.22 -1.54
C GLY A 282 -17.45 4.37 -1.08
N ARG A 283 -16.16 4.07 -0.91
CA ARG A 283 -15.13 5.07 -0.59
C ARG A 283 -14.51 5.70 -1.85
N TRP A 284 -14.49 4.93 -2.94
CA TRP A 284 -13.93 5.36 -4.23
C TRP A 284 -14.62 6.65 -4.71
N PRO A 285 -13.87 7.64 -5.26
CA PRO A 285 -12.52 7.58 -5.83
C PRO A 285 -11.35 7.75 -4.84
N THR A 286 -11.60 7.73 -3.53
CA THR A 286 -10.54 7.76 -2.50
C THR A 286 -10.54 6.46 -1.68
N VAL A 287 -9.42 6.14 -1.03
CA VAL A 287 -9.33 4.98 -0.11
C VAL A 287 -9.61 5.36 1.35
N TRP A 288 -9.61 6.66 1.66
CA TRP A 288 -9.64 7.20 3.02
C TRP A 288 -10.93 7.98 3.35
N GLY A 289 -11.95 7.89 2.49
CA GLY A 289 -13.26 8.49 2.77
C GLY A 289 -14.21 7.55 3.49
N ASP A 290 -15.30 8.11 4.03
CA ASP A 290 -16.43 7.32 4.52
C ASP A 290 -17.14 6.57 3.38
N ASP A 291 -17.84 5.49 3.69
CA ASP A 291 -18.64 4.77 2.69
C ASP A 291 -19.93 5.56 2.38
N GLN A 292 -19.92 6.34 1.30
CA GLN A 292 -21.03 7.23 0.92
C GLN A 292 -21.01 7.63 -0.55
N ALA A 293 -22.15 8.12 -1.06
CA ALA A 293 -22.22 8.73 -2.38
C ALA A 293 -21.37 10.01 -2.45
N ARG A 294 -20.81 10.31 -3.62
CA ARG A 294 -19.96 11.49 -3.85
C ARG A 294 -20.28 12.14 -5.19
N GLU A 295 -20.18 13.47 -5.22
CA GLU A 295 -20.19 14.26 -6.45
C GLU A 295 -18.98 15.18 -6.44
N LEU A 296 -18.13 15.07 -7.45
CA LEU A 296 -16.89 15.85 -7.55
C LEU A 296 -16.48 16.07 -9.00
N VAL A 297 -15.76 17.17 -9.25
CA VAL A 297 -15.21 17.48 -10.58
C VAL A 297 -13.81 16.91 -10.71
N THR A 298 -13.55 16.22 -11.82
CA THR A 298 -12.26 15.57 -12.11
C THR A 298 -12.09 15.35 -13.62
N THR A 299 -11.05 14.63 -14.03
CA THR A 299 -10.83 14.20 -15.41
C THR A 299 -10.79 12.68 -15.52
N ARG A 300 -11.03 12.14 -16.71
CA ARG A 300 -10.91 10.69 -16.96
C ARG A 300 -9.48 10.21 -16.74
N ARG A 301 -8.50 11.05 -17.09
CA ARG A 301 -7.08 10.80 -16.84
C ARG A 301 -6.82 10.68 -15.34
N ASP A 302 -7.25 11.65 -14.54
CA ASP A 302 -6.93 11.65 -13.10
C ASP A 302 -7.51 10.43 -12.37
N LEU A 303 -8.70 9.96 -12.76
CA LEU A 303 -9.30 8.76 -12.21
C LEU A 303 -8.47 7.50 -12.44
N LEU A 304 -7.84 7.38 -13.62
CA LEU A 304 -6.94 6.27 -13.93
C LEU A 304 -5.51 6.51 -13.43
N THR A 305 -5.05 7.75 -13.31
CA THR A 305 -3.71 8.07 -12.81
C THR A 305 -3.62 7.85 -11.30
N TRP A 306 -4.64 8.28 -10.55
CA TRP A 306 -4.56 8.44 -9.09
C TRP A 306 -5.54 7.59 -8.29
N CYS A 307 -6.66 7.14 -8.88
CA CYS A 307 -7.78 6.60 -8.09
C CYS A 307 -7.98 5.08 -8.24
N SER A 308 -7.66 4.51 -9.39
CA SER A 308 -7.95 3.10 -9.70
C SER A 308 -6.68 2.33 -10.05
N ASP A 309 -6.51 1.14 -9.48
CA ASP A 309 -5.39 0.27 -9.77
C ASP A 309 -5.67 -0.54 -11.05
N ILE A 310 -4.69 -0.56 -11.95
CA ILE A 310 -4.81 -1.18 -13.28
C ILE A 310 -3.81 -2.33 -13.50
N GLN A 311 -3.00 -2.69 -12.50
CA GLN A 311 -1.92 -3.68 -12.66
C GLN A 311 -1.52 -4.48 -11.40
N SER A 312 -1.95 -4.10 -10.21
CA SER A 312 -1.48 -4.68 -8.94
C SER A 312 -2.42 -5.72 -8.34
N TYR A 313 -3.55 -6.03 -8.98
CA TYR A 313 -4.53 -6.98 -8.48
C TYR A 313 -4.83 -8.06 -9.51
N PRO A 314 -5.06 -9.32 -9.09
CA PRO A 314 -5.53 -10.35 -9.98
C PRO A 314 -6.96 -10.01 -10.47
N PRO A 315 -7.32 -10.37 -11.71
CA PRO A 315 -8.67 -10.21 -12.23
C PRO A 315 -9.75 -10.80 -11.33
N THR A 316 -10.89 -10.11 -11.25
CA THR A 316 -12.06 -10.56 -10.48
C THR A 316 -13.16 -11.07 -11.42
N LYS A 317 -14.02 -11.97 -10.94
CA LYS A 317 -15.17 -12.41 -11.75
C LYS A 317 -16.10 -11.26 -12.17
N PRO A 318 -16.42 -10.27 -11.30
CA PRO A 318 -17.17 -9.08 -11.71
C PRO A 318 -16.52 -8.31 -12.86
N LEU A 319 -15.19 -8.16 -12.86
CA LEU A 319 -14.47 -7.55 -13.98
C LEU A 319 -14.65 -8.34 -15.27
N LEU A 320 -14.43 -9.66 -15.23
CA LEU A 320 -14.61 -10.53 -16.41
C LEU A 320 -16.05 -10.51 -16.92
N ARG A 321 -17.03 -10.44 -16.00
CA ARG A 321 -18.45 -10.35 -16.34
C ARG A 321 -18.79 -9.03 -17.06
N VAL A 322 -18.22 -7.90 -16.63
CA VAL A 322 -18.33 -6.61 -17.32
C VAL A 322 -17.69 -6.67 -18.71
N LEU A 323 -16.51 -7.28 -18.84
CA LEU A 323 -15.88 -7.46 -20.15
C LEU A 323 -16.75 -8.31 -21.08
N ALA A 324 -17.36 -9.39 -20.57
CA ALA A 324 -18.25 -10.26 -21.34
C ALA A 324 -19.49 -9.53 -21.88
N GLU A 325 -20.10 -8.66 -21.08
CA GLU A 325 -21.26 -7.86 -21.49
C GLU A 325 -20.95 -6.95 -22.67
N HIS A 326 -19.72 -6.44 -22.72
CA HIS A 326 -19.28 -5.45 -23.68
C HIS A 326 -18.34 -6.01 -24.75
N ALA A 327 -18.26 -7.34 -24.89
CA ALA A 327 -17.58 -8.02 -25.97
C ALA A 327 -18.53 -8.21 -27.15
N TYR A 328 -18.17 -7.68 -28.33
CA TYR A 328 -18.99 -7.83 -29.54
C TYR A 328 -18.66 -9.08 -30.36
N ASP A 329 -17.51 -9.74 -30.13
CA ASP A 329 -17.22 -11.06 -30.70
C ASP A 329 -17.93 -12.13 -29.85
N PRO A 330 -18.85 -12.93 -30.43
CA PRO A 330 -19.54 -13.98 -29.69
C PRO A 330 -18.61 -15.00 -29.04
N ASN A 331 -17.45 -15.29 -29.64
CA ASN A 331 -16.49 -16.25 -29.10
C ASN A 331 -15.80 -15.69 -27.85
N GLU A 332 -15.33 -14.44 -27.92
CA GLU A 332 -14.73 -13.76 -26.77
C GLU A 332 -15.75 -13.59 -25.63
N GLN A 333 -16.98 -13.21 -25.97
CA GLN A 333 -18.07 -13.10 -25.01
C GLN A 333 -18.33 -14.44 -24.32
N LYS A 334 -18.48 -15.54 -25.07
CA LYS A 334 -18.71 -16.87 -24.50
C LYS A 334 -17.56 -17.31 -23.59
N LEU A 335 -16.32 -17.05 -24.00
CA LEU A 335 -15.14 -17.38 -23.22
C LEU A 335 -15.06 -16.58 -21.92
N LEU A 336 -15.33 -15.27 -21.95
CA LEU A 336 -15.40 -14.44 -20.74
C LEU A 336 -16.55 -14.86 -19.81
N MET A 337 -17.70 -15.24 -20.37
CA MET A 337 -18.81 -15.81 -19.60
C MET A 337 -18.41 -17.14 -18.94
N PHE A 338 -17.68 -18.00 -19.65
CA PHE A 338 -17.14 -19.24 -19.10
C PHE A 338 -16.18 -18.95 -17.94
N LEU A 339 -15.23 -18.02 -18.08
CA LEU A 339 -14.27 -17.68 -17.03
C LEU A 339 -14.93 -17.11 -15.76
N CYS A 340 -16.12 -16.53 -15.85
CA CYS A 340 -16.89 -16.07 -14.68
C CYS A 340 -18.05 -17.01 -14.27
N SER A 341 -18.12 -18.22 -14.83
CA SER A 341 -19.09 -19.28 -14.50
C SER A 341 -18.61 -20.25 -13.42
N GLY A 342 -19.47 -21.23 -13.07
CA GLY A 342 -19.10 -22.38 -12.26
C GLY A 342 -18.23 -23.39 -13.01
N GLU A 343 -18.47 -23.58 -14.32
CA GLU A 343 -17.71 -24.50 -15.17
C GLU A 343 -16.28 -24.02 -15.41
N GLY A 344 -16.07 -22.71 -15.55
CA GLY A 344 -14.75 -22.11 -15.74
C GLY A 344 -13.98 -21.82 -14.45
N GLN A 345 -14.44 -22.31 -13.29
CA GLN A 345 -13.78 -22.04 -12.01
C GLN A 345 -12.30 -22.45 -11.98
N GLY A 346 -11.94 -23.57 -12.63
CA GLY A 346 -10.55 -24.02 -12.74
C GLY A 346 -9.70 -23.02 -13.53
N ALA A 347 -10.12 -22.67 -14.74
CA ALA A 347 -9.43 -21.68 -15.57
C ALA A 347 -9.38 -20.29 -14.92
N PHE A 348 -10.41 -19.90 -14.17
CA PHE A 348 -10.40 -18.65 -13.40
C PHE A 348 -9.31 -18.63 -12.32
N CYS A 349 -9.03 -19.78 -11.69
CA CYS A 349 -7.98 -19.87 -10.69
C CYS A 349 -6.58 -19.62 -11.27
N ASP A 350 -6.38 -19.86 -12.58
CA ASP A 350 -5.09 -19.60 -13.25
C ASP A 350 -4.71 -18.10 -13.20
N PHE A 351 -5.69 -17.19 -13.21
CA PHE A 351 -5.46 -15.75 -13.01
C PHE A 351 -4.88 -15.39 -11.64
N ARG A 352 -4.96 -16.31 -10.67
CA ARG A 352 -4.54 -16.09 -9.28
C ARG A 352 -3.21 -16.76 -8.94
N THR A 353 -2.74 -17.70 -9.76
CA THR A 353 -1.54 -18.50 -9.50
C THR A 353 -0.27 -17.96 -10.16
N GLY A 354 -0.31 -16.75 -10.73
CA GLY A 354 0.80 -16.13 -11.44
C GLY A 354 0.97 -14.63 -11.15
N PRO A 355 1.85 -13.95 -11.90
CA PRO A 355 1.98 -12.50 -11.81
C PRO A 355 0.65 -11.83 -12.14
N HIS A 356 0.29 -10.77 -11.41
CA HIS A 356 -1.02 -10.13 -11.57
C HIS A 356 -1.23 -9.62 -13.00
N ILE A 357 -2.26 -10.14 -13.68
CA ILE A 357 -2.62 -9.75 -15.04
C ILE A 357 -3.12 -8.31 -15.04
N THR A 358 -2.58 -7.48 -15.95
CA THR A 358 -2.98 -6.07 -16.04
C THR A 358 -4.30 -5.91 -16.80
N ILE A 359 -5.00 -4.81 -16.56
CA ILE A 359 -6.23 -4.50 -17.29
C ILE A 359 -5.96 -4.33 -18.79
N SER A 360 -4.83 -3.71 -19.13
CA SER A 360 -4.36 -3.61 -20.52
C SER A 360 -4.17 -4.99 -21.15
N GLN A 361 -3.51 -5.93 -20.47
CA GLN A 361 -3.31 -7.29 -20.96
C GLN A 361 -4.65 -8.00 -21.23
N LEU A 362 -5.64 -7.86 -20.35
CA LEU A 362 -6.98 -8.43 -20.58
C LEU A 362 -7.66 -7.82 -21.81
N LEU A 363 -7.60 -6.50 -21.99
CA LEU A 363 -8.23 -5.83 -23.13
C LEU A 363 -7.51 -6.11 -24.46
N HIS A 364 -6.22 -6.44 -24.43
CA HIS A 364 -5.52 -6.97 -25.61
C HIS A 364 -5.84 -8.44 -25.87
N ALA A 365 -6.04 -9.23 -24.82
CA ALA A 365 -6.43 -10.64 -24.94
C ALA A 365 -7.84 -10.80 -25.51
N PHE A 366 -8.75 -9.90 -25.13
CA PHE A 366 -10.15 -9.84 -25.57
C PHE A 366 -10.42 -8.49 -26.25
N PRO A 367 -9.90 -8.25 -27.47
CA PRO A 367 -9.96 -6.95 -28.14
C PRO A 367 -11.38 -6.47 -28.45
N SER A 368 -12.36 -7.37 -28.53
CA SER A 368 -13.76 -7.00 -28.75
C SER A 368 -14.45 -6.44 -27.51
N ALA A 369 -13.88 -6.66 -26.31
CA ALA A 369 -14.41 -6.13 -25.07
C ALA A 369 -14.15 -4.61 -24.96
N LYS A 370 -15.21 -3.81 -25.08
CA LYS A 370 -15.17 -2.32 -25.03
C LYS A 370 -16.11 -1.76 -23.95
N PRO A 371 -15.88 -2.06 -22.65
CA PRO A 371 -16.73 -1.53 -21.60
C PRO A 371 -16.63 0.00 -21.52
N PRO A 372 -17.73 0.71 -21.21
CA PRO A 372 -17.67 2.12 -20.83
C PRO A 372 -16.71 2.33 -19.64
N LEU A 373 -15.94 3.41 -19.68
CA LEU A 373 -14.93 3.70 -18.65
C LEU A 373 -15.52 3.78 -17.24
N ASP A 374 -16.68 4.42 -17.07
CA ASP A 374 -17.34 4.59 -15.78
C ASP A 374 -17.88 3.28 -15.19
N LEU A 375 -18.39 2.38 -16.05
CA LEU A 375 -18.71 1.02 -15.64
C LEU A 375 -17.46 0.24 -15.23
N LEU A 376 -16.37 0.34 -15.99
CA LEU A 376 -15.11 -0.32 -15.64
C LEU A 376 -14.58 0.19 -14.28
N LEU A 377 -14.60 1.50 -14.05
CA LEU A 377 -14.20 2.11 -12.77
C LEU A 377 -15.04 1.63 -11.58
N SER A 378 -16.27 1.17 -11.81
CA SER A 378 -17.13 0.61 -10.75
C SER A 378 -16.65 -0.75 -10.23
N VAL A 379 -15.80 -1.46 -10.98
CA VAL A 379 -15.33 -2.81 -10.63
C VAL A 379 -13.82 -2.91 -10.39
N LEU A 380 -13.06 -1.86 -10.73
CA LEU A 380 -11.62 -1.79 -10.46
C LEU A 380 -11.35 -1.60 -8.96
N GLN A 381 -10.20 -2.09 -8.51
CA GLN A 381 -9.75 -1.85 -7.14
C GLN A 381 -9.19 -0.43 -7.00
N PRO A 382 -9.33 0.22 -5.83
CA PRO A 382 -8.72 1.51 -5.60
C PRO A 382 -7.19 1.45 -5.65
N LEU A 383 -6.57 2.55 -6.09
CA LEU A 383 -5.11 2.70 -6.07
C LEU A 383 -4.63 3.02 -4.65
N MET A 384 -3.95 2.07 -4.02
CA MET A 384 -3.47 2.22 -2.64
C MET A 384 -2.18 3.04 -2.55
N PRO A 385 -1.95 3.84 -1.49
CA PRO A 385 -0.64 4.41 -1.19
C PRO A 385 0.39 3.31 -0.90
N ARG A 386 1.68 3.59 -1.10
CA ARG A 386 2.79 2.69 -0.75
C ARG A 386 3.64 3.33 0.34
N PHE A 387 4.07 2.54 1.32
CA PHE A 387 4.83 3.03 2.47
C PHE A 387 6.32 2.71 2.34
N TYR A 388 7.17 3.64 2.79
CA TYR A 388 8.62 3.53 2.72
C TYR A 388 9.25 4.02 4.03
N SER A 389 10.05 3.17 4.67
CA SER A 389 10.73 3.51 5.93
C SER A 389 11.87 4.51 5.70
N LEU A 390 12.02 5.44 6.63
CA LEU A 390 13.07 6.47 6.57
C LEU A 390 14.45 5.86 6.86
N SER A 391 15.46 6.20 6.05
CA SER A 391 16.81 5.65 6.12
C SER A 391 17.86 6.58 6.77
N ASN A 392 17.41 7.63 7.43
CA ASN A 392 18.25 8.63 8.08
C ASN A 392 17.64 9.13 9.41
N ASP A 393 18.36 10.01 10.10
CA ASP A 393 17.80 10.82 11.19
C ASP A 393 17.25 12.15 10.66
N PRO A 394 15.92 12.30 10.52
CA PRO A 394 15.31 13.45 9.86
C PRO A 394 15.37 14.76 10.67
N HIS A 395 15.86 14.73 11.92
CA HIS A 395 16.05 15.95 12.72
C HIS A 395 17.38 16.65 12.44
N GLU A 396 18.37 15.90 11.93
CA GLU A 396 19.75 16.37 11.78
C GLU A 396 20.30 16.22 10.36
N SER A 397 19.56 15.60 9.44
CA SER A 397 19.92 15.55 8.02
C SER A 397 19.60 16.87 7.31
N TYR A 398 20.64 17.66 7.07
CA TYR A 398 20.56 18.86 6.25
C TYR A 398 21.71 18.94 5.25
N GLU A 399 21.44 19.51 4.08
CA GLU A 399 22.48 19.91 3.13
C GLU A 399 22.43 21.41 2.87
N ILE A 400 23.61 22.03 2.75
CA ILE A 400 23.71 23.43 2.31
C ILE A 400 23.88 23.45 0.80
N ARG A 401 22.88 24.00 0.10
CA ARG A 401 22.90 24.14 -1.35
C ARG A 401 22.29 25.49 -1.73
N ASP A 402 22.87 26.15 -2.72
CA ASP A 402 22.43 27.48 -3.18
C ASP A 402 22.34 28.52 -2.05
N GLY A 403 23.22 28.39 -1.04
CA GLY A 403 23.26 29.26 0.13
C GLY A 403 22.13 29.04 1.15
N LYS A 404 21.29 28.02 0.98
CA LYS A 404 20.19 27.66 1.87
C LYS A 404 20.40 26.29 2.50
N GLN A 405 19.90 26.13 3.72
CA GLN A 405 19.87 24.86 4.41
C GLN A 405 18.59 24.10 4.00
N HIS A 406 18.76 22.90 3.47
CA HIS A 406 17.67 22.02 3.07
C HIS A 406 17.54 20.88 4.06
N ARG A 407 16.37 20.73 4.69
CA ARG A 407 16.04 19.58 5.57
C ARG A 407 15.68 18.38 4.70
N LEU A 408 16.35 17.25 4.92
CA LEU A 408 16.20 16.06 4.09
C LEU A 408 15.66 14.87 4.88
N ILE A 409 14.73 14.15 4.26
CA ILE A 409 14.42 12.78 4.64
C ILE A 409 14.90 11.85 3.54
N GLU A 410 15.32 10.65 3.91
CA GLU A 410 15.92 9.70 2.99
C GLU A 410 15.12 8.40 2.97
N ILE A 411 15.01 7.79 1.80
CA ILE A 411 14.41 6.45 1.64
C ILE A 411 15.26 5.59 0.70
N ALA A 412 15.04 4.27 0.78
CA ALA A 412 15.53 3.31 -0.21
C ALA A 412 14.37 2.54 -0.83
N VAL A 413 14.46 2.30 -2.14
CA VAL A 413 13.42 1.65 -2.92
C VAL A 413 14.04 0.60 -3.83
N THR A 414 13.79 -0.69 -3.54
CA THR A 414 14.09 -1.77 -4.49
C THR A 414 12.98 -1.87 -5.52
N VAL A 415 13.36 -1.91 -6.80
CA VAL A 415 12.40 -2.08 -7.90
C VAL A 415 11.80 -3.48 -7.86
N HIS A 416 10.47 -3.55 -7.70
CA HIS A 416 9.73 -4.77 -7.91
C HIS A 416 9.51 -4.96 -9.41
N GLU A 417 10.00 -6.08 -9.94
CA GLU A 417 9.86 -6.48 -11.34
C GLU A 417 9.11 -7.81 -11.42
N THR A 418 8.24 -7.89 -12.41
CA THR A 418 7.53 -9.12 -12.76
C THR A 418 7.53 -9.29 -14.27
N SER A 419 7.36 -10.51 -14.76
CA SER A 419 7.24 -10.79 -16.19
C SER A 419 6.09 -10.00 -16.81
N ASP A 420 6.36 -9.39 -17.96
CA ASP A 420 5.38 -8.69 -18.77
C ASP A 420 5.07 -9.44 -20.06
N TRP A 421 3.84 -9.34 -20.53
CA TRP A 421 3.37 -10.08 -21.69
C TRP A 421 3.93 -9.55 -23.02
N ARG A 422 4.41 -8.30 -23.07
CA ARG A 422 5.05 -7.72 -24.27
C ARG A 422 6.55 -7.69 -24.17
N ASN A 423 7.05 -6.98 -23.15
CA ASN A 423 8.41 -6.43 -23.16
C ASN A 423 9.32 -7.13 -22.14
N GLY A 424 9.02 -8.38 -21.82
CA GLY A 424 9.80 -9.20 -20.89
C GLY A 424 9.49 -8.91 -19.42
N SER A 425 9.56 -7.65 -18.96
CA SER A 425 9.25 -7.29 -17.57
C SER A 425 8.52 -5.95 -17.42
N ARG A 426 7.74 -5.83 -16.34
CA ARG A 426 7.10 -4.60 -15.88
C ARG A 426 7.42 -4.36 -14.42
N THR A 427 7.39 -3.09 -14.02
CA THR A 427 7.65 -2.68 -12.64
C THR A 427 6.37 -2.47 -11.84
N GLY A 428 6.44 -2.65 -10.53
CA GLY A 428 5.34 -2.31 -9.63
C GLY A 428 5.01 -0.81 -9.66
N VAL A 429 3.76 -0.43 -9.34
CA VAL A 429 3.31 0.99 -9.40
C VAL A 429 4.26 1.93 -8.64
N GLY A 430 4.45 1.68 -7.33
CA GLY A 430 5.24 2.55 -6.47
C GLY A 430 6.74 2.52 -6.77
N SER A 431 7.33 1.32 -6.82
CA SER A 431 8.77 1.18 -7.07
C SER A 431 9.15 1.61 -8.50
N GLY A 432 8.30 1.34 -9.49
CA GLY A 432 8.46 1.80 -10.86
C GLY A 432 8.27 3.31 -11.00
N PHE A 433 7.42 3.94 -10.18
CA PHE A 433 7.36 5.41 -10.09
C PHE A 433 8.72 5.98 -9.69
N PHE A 434 9.31 5.49 -8.59
CA PHE A 434 10.61 5.95 -8.12
C PHE A 434 11.74 5.68 -9.13
N GLU A 435 11.77 4.50 -9.74
CA GLU A 435 12.71 4.20 -10.83
C GLU A 435 12.62 5.24 -11.96
N ARG A 436 11.41 5.52 -12.46
CA ARG A 436 11.20 6.54 -13.50
C ARG A 436 11.67 7.93 -13.03
N GLN A 437 11.44 8.29 -11.77
CA GLN A 437 11.94 9.56 -11.21
C GLN A 437 13.47 9.59 -11.18
N SER A 438 14.13 8.49 -10.80
CA SER A 438 15.60 8.41 -10.77
C SER A 438 16.22 8.50 -12.16
N ILE A 439 15.62 7.83 -13.14
CA ILE A 439 16.06 7.91 -14.55
C ILE A 439 15.92 9.35 -15.05
N LYS A 440 14.73 9.96 -14.90
CA LYS A 440 14.49 11.36 -15.31
C LYS A 440 15.45 12.33 -14.63
N TYR A 441 15.65 12.18 -13.32
CA TYR A 441 16.59 13.01 -12.55
C TYR A 441 18.00 12.90 -13.15
N THR A 442 18.47 11.68 -13.36
CA THR A 442 19.80 11.41 -13.93
C THR A 442 19.96 12.01 -15.33
N GLU A 443 18.96 11.85 -16.20
CA GLU A 443 18.95 12.42 -17.55
C GLU A 443 18.98 13.95 -17.53
N MET A 444 18.18 14.59 -16.68
CA MET A 444 18.19 16.04 -16.50
C MET A 444 19.55 16.54 -16.00
N ARG A 445 20.17 15.85 -15.03
CA ARG A 445 21.51 16.18 -14.54
C ARG A 445 22.56 16.06 -15.64
N LYS A 446 22.51 15.00 -16.46
CA LYS A 446 23.38 14.82 -17.63
C LYS A 446 23.17 15.90 -18.70
N ALA A 447 21.94 16.38 -18.86
CA ALA A 447 21.59 17.50 -19.73
C ALA A 447 21.99 18.89 -19.16
N GLY A 448 22.67 18.94 -18.01
CA GLY A 448 23.16 20.18 -17.40
C GLY A 448 22.16 20.90 -16.48
N VAL A 449 20.98 20.32 -16.25
CA VAL A 449 20.03 20.87 -15.27
C VAL A 449 20.63 20.73 -13.88
N LYS A 450 20.90 21.87 -13.22
CA LYS A 450 21.51 21.86 -11.87
C LYS A 450 20.54 21.31 -10.84
N MET A 451 19.29 21.78 -10.85
CA MET A 451 18.25 21.41 -9.89
C MET A 451 17.00 20.88 -10.61
N PRO A 452 16.95 19.58 -10.93
CA PRO A 452 15.75 18.96 -11.47
C PRO A 452 14.52 19.23 -10.58
N GLN A 453 13.43 19.67 -11.19
CA GLN A 453 12.15 19.94 -10.52
C GLN A 453 11.27 18.69 -10.61
N LEU A 454 11.60 17.68 -9.82
CA LEU A 454 10.85 16.43 -9.71
C LEU A 454 10.30 16.29 -8.30
N TYR A 455 9.09 15.75 -8.19
CA TYR A 455 8.35 15.72 -6.93
C TYR A 455 7.80 14.32 -6.64
N THR A 456 7.65 14.03 -5.36
CA THR A 456 7.05 12.82 -4.82
C THR A 456 5.82 13.21 -3.99
N PRO A 457 4.60 12.82 -4.40
CA PRO A 457 3.41 13.07 -3.62
C PRO A 457 3.38 12.14 -2.40
N MET A 458 3.61 12.70 -1.22
CA MET A 458 3.74 11.95 0.01
C MET A 458 2.97 12.60 1.15
N PHE A 459 2.66 11.80 2.16
CA PHE A 459 2.09 12.21 3.44
C PHE A 459 2.87 11.57 4.58
N LYS A 460 2.86 12.20 5.75
CA LYS A 460 3.42 11.59 6.96
C LYS A 460 2.57 10.37 7.31
N GLY A 461 3.15 9.17 7.20
CA GLY A 461 2.45 7.91 7.43
C GLY A 461 3.16 7.10 8.52
N LEU A 462 2.42 6.35 9.34
CA LEU A 462 2.99 5.34 10.25
C LEU A 462 4.08 5.88 11.21
N MET A 463 4.01 7.15 11.64
CA MET A 463 4.93 7.67 12.68
C MET A 463 4.72 7.03 14.08
N ALA A 464 3.66 6.21 14.22
CA ALA A 464 3.39 5.35 15.37
C ALA A 464 3.89 3.91 15.21
N ASN A 465 4.65 3.61 14.14
CA ASN A 465 5.30 2.31 13.94
C ASN A 465 6.14 1.95 15.18
N PRO A 466 6.15 0.68 15.63
CA PRO A 466 7.09 0.19 16.62
C PRO A 466 8.54 0.65 16.45
N LEU A 467 9.06 0.76 15.22
CA LEU A 467 10.40 1.31 14.95
C LEU A 467 10.54 2.80 15.29
N ALA A 468 9.49 3.59 15.16
CA ALA A 468 9.49 5.02 15.41
C ALA A 468 9.36 5.41 16.89
N LYS A 469 9.16 4.42 17.79
CA LYS A 469 9.11 4.66 19.23
C LYS A 469 10.48 5.13 19.71
N GLN A 470 10.53 6.28 20.37
CA GLN A 470 11.78 6.77 20.95
C GLN A 470 12.18 5.89 22.13
N PHE A 471 13.36 5.28 22.02
CA PHE A 471 13.95 4.49 23.08
C PHE A 471 15.06 5.30 23.75
N VAL A 472 14.84 5.67 25.01
CA VAL A 472 15.74 6.54 25.79
C VAL A 472 17.00 5.80 26.26
N SER A 473 17.03 4.47 26.23
CA SER A 473 18.11 3.71 26.85
C SER A 473 19.29 3.35 25.92
N ASP A 474 20.50 3.62 26.42
CA ASP A 474 21.82 3.28 25.85
C ASP A 474 22.15 1.77 25.91
N GLY A 475 21.12 0.93 25.95
CA GLY A 475 21.24 -0.52 25.98
C GLY A 475 21.72 -1.11 24.64
N PRO A 476 22.17 -2.38 24.65
CA PRO A 476 22.67 -3.06 23.47
C PRO A 476 21.55 -3.33 22.44
N MET A 477 21.89 -3.26 21.16
CA MET A 477 20.92 -3.34 20.07
C MET A 477 21.40 -4.21 18.90
N LEU A 478 20.56 -5.16 18.48
CA LEU A 478 20.77 -5.98 17.29
C LEU A 478 19.77 -5.58 16.20
N LEU A 479 20.28 -5.25 15.02
CA LEU A 479 19.52 -4.83 13.85
C LEU A 479 19.69 -5.88 12.74
N ILE A 480 18.63 -6.59 12.37
CA ILE A 480 18.66 -7.70 11.41
C ILE A 480 17.86 -7.28 10.18
N GLY A 481 18.56 -7.01 9.06
CA GLY A 481 17.96 -6.49 7.84
C GLY A 481 18.43 -7.22 6.60
N ALA A 482 17.53 -7.60 5.70
CA ALA A 482 17.90 -8.19 4.42
C ALA A 482 17.46 -7.32 3.23
N GLY A 483 18.35 -7.13 2.27
CA GLY A 483 18.14 -6.23 1.14
C GLY A 483 17.81 -4.81 1.61
N VAL A 484 16.77 -4.20 1.04
CA VAL A 484 16.29 -2.87 1.43
C VAL A 484 15.78 -2.79 2.88
N GLY A 485 15.56 -3.94 3.55
CA GLY A 485 15.28 -4.00 4.98
C GLY A 485 16.37 -3.39 5.87
N VAL A 486 17.59 -3.20 5.36
CA VAL A 486 18.66 -2.54 6.09
C VAL A 486 18.47 -1.01 6.17
N ALA A 487 17.64 -0.42 5.31
CA ALA A 487 17.50 1.02 5.16
C ALA A 487 17.12 1.75 6.47
N PRO A 488 16.06 1.36 7.22
CA PRO A 488 15.72 2.06 8.45
C PRO A 488 16.83 2.04 9.50
N PHE A 489 17.63 0.97 9.53
CA PHE A 489 18.71 0.81 10.51
C PHE A 489 19.85 1.80 10.32
N ARG A 490 20.03 2.36 9.12
CA ARG A 490 21.02 3.41 8.87
C ARG A 490 20.77 4.64 9.75
N GLY A 491 19.52 5.09 9.88
CA GLY A 491 19.15 6.19 10.77
C GLY A 491 19.35 5.86 12.26
N PHE A 492 19.08 4.61 12.67
CA PHE A 492 19.30 4.16 14.05
C PHE A 492 20.79 4.19 14.41
N VAL A 493 21.64 3.66 13.53
CA VAL A 493 23.09 3.63 13.74
C VAL A 493 23.65 5.05 13.76
N GLN A 494 23.28 5.91 12.80
CA GLN A 494 23.71 7.31 12.78
C GLN A 494 23.37 8.03 14.08
N ARG A 495 22.16 7.84 14.61
CA ARG A 495 21.75 8.45 15.89
C ARG A 495 22.52 7.86 17.08
N ARG A 496 22.78 6.55 17.09
CA ARG A 496 23.51 5.86 18.16
C ARG A 496 24.99 6.23 18.19
N LEU A 497 25.66 6.29 17.04
CA LEU A 497 27.08 6.59 16.97
C LEU A 497 27.44 8.03 17.39
N LYS A 498 26.46 8.94 17.43
CA LYS A 498 26.63 10.28 18.03
C LYS A 498 26.87 10.23 19.53
N ASN A 499 26.31 9.24 20.22
CA ASN A 499 26.57 9.02 21.64
C ASN A 499 27.77 8.07 21.79
N ALA A 500 28.90 8.59 22.28
CA ALA A 500 30.12 7.80 22.47
C ALA A 500 29.90 6.55 23.35
N ASN A 501 28.93 6.59 24.29
CA ASN A 501 28.58 5.45 25.15
C ASN A 501 27.86 4.30 24.43
N CYS A 502 27.39 4.54 23.20
CA CYS A 502 26.62 3.60 22.38
C CYS A 502 27.41 2.97 21.24
N ALA A 503 28.61 3.47 20.90
CA ALA A 503 29.35 3.02 19.72
C ALA A 503 29.59 1.49 19.70
N ASN A 504 29.93 0.90 20.84
CA ASN A 504 30.23 -0.54 20.97
C ASN A 504 29.02 -1.37 21.41
N LYS A 505 27.81 -0.87 21.15
CA LYS A 505 26.54 -1.47 21.63
C LYS A 505 25.50 -1.61 20.52
N VAL A 506 25.91 -1.48 19.26
CA VAL A 506 25.02 -1.63 18.11
C VAL A 506 25.64 -2.62 17.11
N TRP A 507 24.84 -3.60 16.71
CA TRP A 507 25.24 -4.62 15.76
C TRP A 507 24.20 -4.70 14.64
N VAL A 508 24.67 -4.80 13.40
CA VAL A 508 23.85 -4.91 12.19
C VAL A 508 24.21 -6.21 11.48
N LEU A 509 23.21 -7.05 11.23
CA LEU A 509 23.31 -8.21 10.34
C LEU A 509 22.61 -7.85 9.03
N GLN A 510 23.39 -7.60 7.97
CA GLN A 510 22.89 -7.25 6.65
C GLN A 510 22.91 -8.47 5.72
N GLY A 511 21.74 -8.96 5.32
CA GLY A 511 21.62 -9.99 4.28
C GLY A 511 21.63 -9.38 2.88
N CYS A 512 22.51 -9.87 2.01
CA CYS A 512 22.50 -9.57 0.57
C CYS A 512 22.82 -10.82 -0.26
N ARG A 513 22.69 -10.74 -1.58
CA ARG A 513 23.01 -11.89 -2.46
C ARG A 513 24.51 -12.02 -2.70
N ASP A 514 25.10 -10.93 -3.18
CA ASP A 514 26.52 -10.77 -3.51
C ASP A 514 26.92 -9.36 -3.10
N ALA A 515 27.86 -9.23 -2.15
CA ALA A 515 28.26 -7.96 -1.59
C ALA A 515 28.92 -7.03 -2.63
N LEU A 516 29.46 -7.58 -3.72
CA LEU A 516 30.08 -6.78 -4.77
C LEU A 516 29.06 -5.93 -5.55
N VAL A 517 27.78 -6.32 -5.56
CA VAL A 517 26.74 -5.66 -6.39
C VAL A 517 25.48 -5.28 -5.62
N ASP A 518 25.13 -6.01 -4.56
CA ASP A 518 23.88 -5.88 -3.81
C ASP A 518 24.08 -5.35 -2.38
N GLU A 519 25.31 -5.04 -1.96
CA GLU A 519 25.55 -4.42 -0.65
C GLU A 519 25.09 -2.96 -0.65
N LEU A 520 24.02 -2.70 0.10
CA LEU A 520 23.48 -1.35 0.26
C LEU A 520 24.26 -0.57 1.30
N TYR A 521 24.50 0.72 1.02
CA TYR A 521 25.11 1.68 1.94
C TYR A 521 26.52 1.30 2.43
N SER A 522 27.29 0.58 1.62
CA SER A 522 28.70 0.30 1.92
C SER A 522 29.48 1.62 2.07
N GLY A 523 30.21 1.80 3.19
CA GLY A 523 30.97 3.01 3.50
C GLY A 523 30.18 4.11 4.22
N GLU A 524 28.90 3.89 4.56
CA GLU A 524 28.02 4.91 5.16
C GLU A 524 27.65 4.63 6.63
N TRP A 525 28.30 3.65 7.28
CA TRP A 525 27.96 3.22 8.65
C TRP A 525 28.88 3.78 9.74
N GLY A 526 29.83 4.66 9.39
CA GLY A 526 30.76 5.31 10.32
C GLY A 526 32.17 4.74 10.30
N VAL A 527 33.04 5.25 11.19
CA VAL A 527 34.51 5.00 11.17
C VAL A 527 34.89 3.54 11.45
N HIS A 528 34.04 2.79 12.17
CA HIS A 528 34.26 1.37 12.50
C HIS A 528 33.13 0.49 11.92
N GLU A 529 32.82 0.68 10.64
CA GLU A 529 31.76 -0.07 9.95
C GLU A 529 31.90 -1.59 10.11
N ASP A 530 33.11 -2.12 10.02
CA ASP A 530 33.38 -3.56 10.16
C ASP A 530 33.08 -4.11 11.57
N GLU A 531 33.08 -3.27 12.60
CA GLU A 531 32.73 -3.64 13.97
C GLU A 531 31.22 -3.59 14.21
N VAL A 532 30.53 -2.68 13.52
CA VAL A 532 29.08 -2.46 13.65
C VAL A 532 28.29 -3.38 12.74
N LYS A 533 28.74 -3.59 11.50
CA LYS A 533 27.96 -4.21 10.43
C LYS A 533 28.64 -5.46 9.90
N ARG A 534 27.92 -6.58 9.97
CA ARG A 534 28.31 -7.83 9.33
C ARG A 534 27.42 -8.09 8.11
N VAL A 535 28.06 -8.36 6.97
CA VAL A 535 27.38 -8.69 5.71
C VAL A 535 27.31 -10.21 5.53
N ILE A 536 26.11 -10.72 5.30
CA ILE A 536 25.81 -12.14 5.09
C ILE A 536 25.39 -12.32 3.63
N GLN A 537 26.13 -13.15 2.89
CA GLN A 537 25.94 -13.35 1.46
C GLN A 537 25.27 -14.69 1.16
N SER A 538 24.11 -14.64 0.50
CA SER A 538 23.32 -15.84 0.21
C SER A 538 23.77 -16.60 -1.05
N ARG A 539 24.54 -15.96 -1.95
CA ARG A 539 24.97 -16.56 -3.24
C ARG A 539 26.48 -16.61 -3.44
N ARG A 540 27.25 -16.15 -2.46
CA ARG A 540 28.72 -16.14 -2.45
C ARG A 540 29.23 -16.74 -1.15
N GLY A 541 30.50 -17.15 -1.17
CA GLY A 541 31.15 -17.73 0.01
C GLY A 541 30.43 -18.99 0.49
N GLU A 542 30.07 -19.02 1.77
CA GLU A 542 29.38 -20.15 2.39
C GLU A 542 27.89 -20.24 2.04
N GLY A 543 27.31 -19.23 1.37
CA GLY A 543 25.91 -19.24 0.95
C GLY A 543 24.93 -19.33 2.13
N ARG A 544 24.93 -18.30 2.98
CA ARG A 544 24.09 -18.25 4.20
C ARG A 544 23.10 -17.09 4.14
N TYR A 545 22.04 -17.18 4.92
CA TYR A 545 21.13 -16.07 5.17
C TYR A 545 21.29 -15.56 6.61
N VAL A 546 20.58 -14.47 6.91
CA VAL A 546 20.68 -13.80 8.22
C VAL A 546 20.20 -14.70 9.36
N GLN A 547 19.23 -15.58 9.13
CA GLN A 547 18.74 -16.50 10.16
C GLN A 547 19.79 -17.53 10.58
N GLU A 548 20.66 -18.01 9.68
CA GLU A 548 21.76 -18.90 10.07
C GLU A 548 22.82 -18.13 10.88
N GLU A 549 23.09 -16.87 10.53
CA GLU A 549 24.03 -16.03 11.28
C GLU A 549 23.50 -15.69 12.68
N VAL A 550 22.19 -15.50 12.86
CA VAL A 550 21.55 -15.34 14.18
C VAL A 550 21.82 -16.54 15.08
N VAL A 551 21.68 -17.77 14.57
CA VAL A 551 22.00 -18.98 15.35
C VAL A 551 23.50 -19.10 15.60
N HIS A 552 24.33 -18.72 14.63
CA HIS A 552 25.78 -18.75 14.77
C HIS A 552 26.27 -17.77 15.86
N GLN A 553 25.64 -16.60 15.97
CA GLN A 553 25.92 -15.59 17.00
C GLN A 553 24.99 -15.71 18.23
N ALA A 554 24.56 -16.93 18.58
CA ALA A 554 23.64 -17.17 19.68
C ALA A 554 24.06 -16.50 21.01
N ASP A 555 25.37 -16.45 21.31
CA ASP A 555 25.90 -15.78 22.51
C ASP A 555 25.63 -14.27 22.50
N LEU A 556 25.87 -13.61 21.37
CA LEU A 556 25.60 -12.18 21.22
C LEU A 556 24.11 -11.90 21.30
N VAL A 557 23.31 -12.65 20.52
CA VAL A 557 21.84 -12.50 20.49
C VAL A 557 21.26 -12.66 21.90
N TRP A 558 21.71 -13.67 22.64
CA TRP A 558 21.27 -13.92 24.02
C TRP A 558 21.71 -12.81 24.98
N TYR A 559 22.98 -12.39 24.91
CA TYR A 559 23.51 -11.27 25.70
C TYR A 559 22.66 -10.00 25.51
N ILE A 560 22.31 -9.69 24.26
CA ILE A 560 21.50 -8.52 23.93
C ILE A 560 20.10 -8.68 24.51
N ILE A 561 19.34 -9.71 24.13
CA ILE A 561 17.91 -9.79 24.51
C ILE A 561 17.70 -10.05 26.02
N ASN A 562 18.68 -10.63 26.70
CA ASN A 562 18.64 -10.84 28.15
C ASN A 562 19.03 -9.59 28.95
N SER A 563 19.60 -8.57 28.31
CA SER A 563 19.85 -7.27 28.94
C SER A 563 18.53 -6.51 29.18
N VAL A 564 18.43 -5.81 30.31
CA VAL A 564 17.22 -5.03 30.69
C VAL A 564 16.83 -4.03 29.60
N ASP A 565 17.81 -3.36 28.99
CA ASP A 565 17.62 -2.38 27.93
C ASP A 565 17.94 -2.91 26.52
N GLY A 566 18.10 -4.24 26.41
CA GLY A 566 18.44 -4.90 25.17
C GLY A 566 17.31 -4.90 24.15
N ARG A 567 17.64 -4.67 22.88
CA ARG A 567 16.64 -4.63 21.80
C ARG A 567 17.08 -5.40 20.56
N VAL A 568 16.14 -6.08 19.94
CA VAL A 568 16.30 -6.79 18.67
C VAL A 568 15.28 -6.26 17.68
N PHE A 569 15.76 -5.79 16.54
CA PHE A 569 14.95 -5.26 15.46
C PHE A 569 15.12 -6.11 14.20
N VAL A 570 14.02 -6.42 13.52
CA VAL A 570 14.01 -7.20 12.28
C VAL A 570 13.26 -6.43 11.20
N CYS A 571 13.85 -6.30 10.01
CA CYS A 571 13.27 -5.54 8.92
C CYS A 571 13.52 -6.17 7.54
N GLY A 572 12.49 -6.29 6.71
CA GLY A 572 12.58 -6.86 5.36
C GLY A 572 11.40 -7.75 4.96
N SER A 573 11.62 -8.71 4.06
CA SER A 573 10.57 -9.62 3.58
C SER A 573 9.97 -10.48 4.70
N SER A 574 8.65 -10.47 4.85
CA SER A 574 7.93 -11.30 5.83
C SER A 574 8.13 -12.78 5.51
N LYS A 575 7.83 -13.15 4.27
CA LYS A 575 7.95 -14.54 3.81
C LYS A 575 9.42 -14.91 3.65
N GLY A 576 9.80 -16.04 4.22
CA GLY A 576 11.16 -16.58 4.15
C GLY A 576 12.15 -15.92 5.12
N MET A 577 12.31 -14.59 5.10
CA MET A 577 13.28 -13.92 5.99
C MET A 577 12.70 -13.69 7.40
N GLY A 578 11.57 -12.98 7.53
CA GLY A 578 10.97 -12.70 8.84
C GLY A 578 10.65 -13.97 9.63
N GLU A 579 9.92 -14.90 8.99
CA GLU A 579 9.60 -16.22 9.56
C GLU A 579 10.87 -17.02 9.94
N GLY A 580 11.90 -16.98 9.08
CA GLY A 580 13.16 -17.68 9.32
C GLY A 580 13.95 -17.11 10.49
N VAL A 581 13.98 -15.77 10.63
CA VAL A 581 14.65 -15.10 11.74
C VAL A 581 13.91 -15.34 13.06
N GLU A 582 12.58 -15.30 13.08
CA GLU A 582 11.78 -15.62 14.27
C GLU A 582 12.10 -17.04 14.79
N GLU A 583 12.12 -18.02 13.88
CA GLU A 583 12.49 -19.40 14.21
C GLU A 583 13.94 -19.53 14.70
N ALA A 584 14.87 -18.78 14.09
CA ALA A 584 16.27 -18.74 14.55
C ALA A 584 16.40 -18.15 15.96
N LEU A 585 15.65 -17.10 16.28
CA LEU A 585 15.61 -16.48 17.60
C LEU A 585 15.02 -17.44 18.65
N ILE A 586 13.98 -18.20 18.31
CA ILE A 586 13.44 -19.28 19.17
C ILE A 586 14.54 -20.32 19.46
N LYS A 587 15.27 -20.79 18.46
CA LYS A 587 16.39 -21.73 18.64
C LYS A 587 17.50 -21.17 19.55
N VAL A 588 17.82 -19.89 19.43
CA VAL A 588 18.78 -19.23 20.34
C VAL A 588 18.28 -19.27 21.78
N ALA A 589 17.01 -18.92 22.02
CA ALA A 589 16.41 -18.94 23.35
C ALA A 589 16.35 -20.36 23.94
N MET A 590 16.03 -21.39 23.13
CA MET A 590 16.11 -22.79 23.56
C MET A 590 17.53 -23.16 23.99
N LYS A 591 18.53 -22.87 23.13
CA LYS A 591 19.93 -23.26 23.36
C LYS A 591 20.59 -22.51 24.53
N LYS A 592 20.31 -21.22 24.69
CA LYS A 592 20.99 -20.36 25.67
C LYS A 592 20.20 -20.15 26.96
N GLY A 593 18.87 -20.21 26.88
CA GLY A 593 17.97 -20.15 28.03
C GLY A 593 17.60 -21.52 28.61
N ASN A 594 18.00 -22.62 27.96
CA ASN A 594 17.59 -23.98 28.32
C ASN A 594 16.05 -24.11 28.42
N LEU A 595 15.37 -23.51 27.45
CA LEU A 595 13.91 -23.48 27.35
C LEU A 595 13.43 -24.54 26.36
N GLU A 596 12.27 -25.13 26.63
CA GLU A 596 11.56 -25.91 25.62
C GLU A 596 11.01 -24.99 24.52
N HIS A 597 10.65 -25.56 23.37
CA HIS A 597 10.23 -24.78 22.20
C HIS A 597 9.05 -23.83 22.49
N ASP A 598 8.01 -24.32 23.16
CA ASP A 598 6.83 -23.52 23.50
C ASP A 598 7.15 -22.41 24.53
N GLU A 599 8.11 -22.64 25.41
CA GLU A 599 8.58 -21.65 26.37
C GLU A 599 9.43 -20.56 25.68
N ALA A 600 10.26 -20.95 24.71
CA ALA A 600 11.03 -20.03 23.89
C ALA A 600 10.11 -19.15 23.01
N GLN A 601 9.02 -19.71 22.46
CA GLN A 601 8.01 -18.91 21.76
C GLN A 601 7.34 -17.90 22.69
N LYS A 602 6.92 -18.32 23.88
CA LYS A 602 6.33 -17.42 24.89
C LYS A 602 7.32 -16.34 25.32
N PHE A 603 8.60 -16.67 25.48
CA PHE A 603 9.66 -15.72 25.79
C PHE A 603 9.71 -14.59 24.75
N TRP A 604 9.75 -14.93 23.45
CA TRP A 604 9.79 -13.92 22.39
C TRP A 604 8.48 -13.13 22.25
N GLN A 605 7.33 -13.76 22.52
CA GLN A 605 6.06 -13.04 22.60
C GLN A 605 6.09 -11.99 23.71
N LEU A 606 6.56 -12.34 24.91
CA LEU A 606 6.71 -11.37 26.00
C LEU A 606 7.68 -10.24 25.63
N LYS A 607 8.80 -10.56 24.97
CA LYS A 607 9.75 -9.56 24.47
C LYS A 607 9.12 -8.61 23.44
N LYS A 608 8.19 -9.11 22.63
CA LYS A 608 7.42 -8.30 21.68
C LYS A 608 6.45 -7.36 22.39
N ASP A 609 5.74 -7.87 23.39
CA ASP A 609 4.75 -7.11 24.15
C ASP A 609 5.38 -5.92 24.91
N VAL A 610 6.58 -6.12 25.47
CA VAL A 610 7.35 -5.05 26.15
C VAL A 610 8.20 -4.17 25.20
N GLY A 611 8.16 -4.43 23.89
CA GLY A 611 8.89 -3.64 22.89
C GLY A 611 10.41 -3.85 22.86
N GLN A 612 10.92 -4.96 23.39
CA GLN A 612 12.33 -5.37 23.25
C GLN A 612 12.60 -6.13 21.94
N TYR A 613 11.59 -6.81 21.40
CA TYR A 613 11.64 -7.43 20.08
C TYR A 613 10.64 -6.75 19.14
N ILE A 614 11.14 -6.18 18.04
CA ILE A 614 10.31 -5.46 17.07
C ILE A 614 10.63 -5.99 15.68
N ALA A 615 9.61 -6.46 14.98
CA ALA A 615 9.70 -6.90 13.59
C ALA A 615 8.78 -6.04 12.72
N GLU A 616 9.36 -5.35 11.74
CA GLU A 616 8.64 -4.67 10.67
C GLU A 616 8.95 -5.39 9.36
N THR A 617 8.08 -6.32 9.00
CA THR A 617 8.24 -7.10 7.78
C THR A 617 7.10 -6.85 6.82
N TRP A 618 7.39 -6.86 5.51
CA TRP A 618 6.43 -6.59 4.43
C TRP A 618 6.35 -7.71 3.39
#